data_AF-A0A523BC36-F1
#
_entry.id   AF-A0A523BC36-F1
#
_cell.length_a   1.000
_cell.length_b   1.000
_cell.length_c   1.000
_cell.angle_alpha   90.00
_cell.angle_beta   90.00
_cell.angle_gamma   90.00
#
_symmetry.space_group_name_H-M   'P 1'
#
loop_
_entity.id
_entity.type
_entity.pdbx_description
1 polymer ?
#
loop_
_entity_poly.entity_id
_entity_poly.type
_entity_poly.pdbx_seq_one_letter_code
_entity_poly.pdbx_strand_id
1 'polypeptide(L)'
;MTNKKAKAQAEKEDQKLSLINKLLNEYVEKLPESLINELREKLYKVDLNEEQMRKVIEEVNRAYIRALVEPGEAAGTVAAQSVGEPGTQMTLRTFHYAGVRELNVTLGLPRLIEIVDARRTPSTPTMTIRLDEDHKYSLEKAKEVASRIERIAVENIAKSIEYDMVNSSFIIEIDEEIAQDKGIELEYVARALERLKVGKVEIEGNNIIITPTITSPEKIKRLRERILDLRLKGIKGIKRVLVQKEGDEYVLHTDGSNLSAVLQVKGVDPHKVYTNNISEIAEVLGIEAARSAIIKEAFQVLDQQGLDVDMRHVILIADLMTCTGKIRQIGRHGVSGEKSSVLARAAFEVTVKHLLDAASHGEEDALEGVTENVIVGQSIPLGTGVVELFMRFPKEGA
;
A
#
# COMPACT_ATOMS: atom_id res chain seq x y z
N MET A 1 -20.51 47.91 -35.73
CA MET A 1 -19.15 47.52 -36.19
C MET A 1 -18.42 46.56 -35.23
N THR A 2 -18.90 46.38 -34.00
CA THR A 2 -18.33 45.48 -32.98
C THR A 2 -18.52 43.98 -33.28
N ASN A 3 -19.61 43.59 -33.94
CA ASN A 3 -19.93 42.17 -34.22
C ASN A 3 -19.10 41.52 -35.35
N LYS A 4 -18.46 42.30 -36.23
CA LYS A 4 -17.59 41.78 -37.30
C LYS A 4 -16.17 41.49 -36.82
N LYS A 5 -15.66 42.24 -35.82
CA LYS A 5 -14.35 41.99 -35.22
C LYS A 5 -14.35 40.74 -34.33
N ALA A 6 -15.41 40.53 -33.55
CA ALA A 6 -15.58 39.33 -32.72
C ALA A 6 -15.69 38.03 -33.57
N LYS A 7 -16.43 38.06 -34.69
CA LYS A 7 -16.49 36.92 -35.62
C LYS A 7 -15.15 36.62 -36.32
N ALA A 8 -14.41 37.64 -36.73
CA ALA A 8 -13.10 37.45 -37.36
C ALA A 8 -12.00 36.99 -36.38
N GLN A 9 -12.16 37.26 -35.08
CA GLN A 9 -11.30 36.74 -34.01
C GLN A 9 -11.62 35.26 -33.72
N ALA A 10 -12.90 34.91 -33.62
CA ALA A 10 -13.34 33.52 -33.46
C ALA A 10 -12.94 32.62 -34.64
N GLU A 11 -13.07 33.09 -35.88
CA GLU A 11 -12.64 32.35 -37.08
C GLU A 11 -11.11 32.14 -37.14
N LYS A 12 -10.32 33.09 -36.62
CA LYS A 12 -8.85 32.94 -36.51
C LYS A 12 -8.45 31.99 -35.39
N GLU A 13 -9.15 32.01 -34.27
CA GLU A 13 -8.94 31.09 -33.14
C GLU A 13 -9.30 29.65 -33.51
N ASP A 14 -10.39 29.43 -34.25
CA ASP A 14 -10.79 28.11 -34.77
C ASP A 14 -9.82 27.58 -35.83
N GLN A 15 -9.30 28.45 -36.71
CA GLN A 15 -8.25 28.07 -37.66
C GLN A 15 -6.94 27.71 -36.96
N LYS A 16 -6.55 28.45 -35.91
CA LYS A 16 -5.36 28.16 -35.09
C LYS A 16 -5.50 26.83 -34.35
N LEU A 17 -6.68 26.51 -33.80
CA LEU A 17 -6.98 25.21 -33.20
C LEU A 17 -6.91 24.06 -34.21
N SER A 18 -7.47 24.26 -35.41
CA SER A 18 -7.43 23.28 -36.51
C SER A 18 -5.98 23.00 -36.96
N LEU A 19 -5.15 24.04 -37.04
CA LEU A 19 -3.75 23.93 -37.45
C LEU A 19 -2.90 23.23 -36.39
N ILE A 20 -3.10 23.60 -35.12
CA ILE A 20 -2.45 22.96 -33.96
C ILE A 20 -2.83 21.47 -33.88
N ASN A 21 -4.11 21.14 -34.06
CA ASN A 21 -4.55 19.74 -34.05
C ASN A 21 -3.99 18.95 -35.24
N LYS A 22 -3.86 19.55 -36.43
CA LYS A 22 -3.19 18.89 -37.57
C LYS A 22 -1.71 18.61 -37.30
N LEU A 23 -0.99 19.60 -36.77
CA LEU A 23 0.44 19.46 -36.47
C LEU A 23 0.69 18.50 -35.31
N LEU A 24 -0.19 18.49 -34.30
CA LEU A 24 -0.07 17.57 -33.17
C LEU A 24 -0.43 16.14 -33.55
N ASN A 25 -1.38 15.91 -34.46
CA ASN A 25 -1.78 14.57 -34.91
C ASN A 25 -0.62 13.74 -35.47
N GLU A 26 0.38 14.37 -36.10
CA GLU A 26 1.59 13.67 -36.57
C GLU A 26 2.50 13.15 -35.43
N TYR A 27 2.34 13.70 -34.23
CA TYR A 27 3.14 13.37 -33.04
C TYR A 27 2.33 12.69 -31.94
N VAL A 28 1.02 12.43 -32.16
CA VAL A 28 0.16 11.72 -31.19
C VAL A 28 0.69 10.32 -30.88
N GLU A 29 1.29 9.63 -31.84
CA GLU A 29 1.87 8.29 -31.60
C GLU A 29 3.25 8.35 -30.92
N LYS A 30 3.94 9.49 -30.94
CA LYS A 30 5.34 9.60 -30.47
C LYS A 30 5.48 10.21 -29.08
N LEU A 31 4.51 11.01 -28.65
CA LEU A 31 4.55 11.74 -27.39
C LEU A 31 3.41 11.29 -26.47
N PRO A 32 3.61 11.33 -25.14
CA PRO A 32 2.54 11.06 -24.19
C PRO A 32 1.38 12.05 -24.33
N GLU A 33 0.14 11.57 -24.20
CA GLU A 33 -1.07 12.41 -24.29
C GLU A 33 -1.05 13.59 -23.31
N SER A 34 -0.54 13.39 -22.10
CA SER A 34 -0.39 14.46 -21.10
C SER A 34 0.48 15.61 -21.60
N LEU A 35 1.59 15.30 -22.26
CA LEU A 35 2.50 16.29 -22.82
C LEU A 35 1.86 17.01 -24.01
N ILE A 36 1.11 16.28 -24.85
CA ILE A 36 0.37 16.86 -25.97
C ILE A 36 -0.70 17.84 -25.46
N ASN A 37 -1.43 17.48 -24.41
CA ASN A 37 -2.43 18.35 -23.80
C ASN A 37 -1.78 19.60 -23.19
N GLU A 38 -0.65 19.45 -22.51
CA GLU A 38 0.09 20.58 -21.94
C GLU A 38 0.65 21.51 -23.03
N LEU A 39 1.16 20.94 -24.13
CA LEU A 39 1.59 21.70 -25.31
C LEU A 39 0.42 22.42 -25.95
N ARG A 40 -0.74 21.77 -26.08
CA ARG A 40 -1.95 22.38 -26.64
C ARG A 40 -2.38 23.59 -25.83
N GLU A 41 -2.39 23.50 -24.50
CA GLU A 41 -2.72 24.64 -23.64
C GLU A 41 -1.69 25.76 -23.74
N LYS A 42 -0.39 25.45 -23.72
CA LYS A 42 0.68 26.45 -23.78
C LYS A 42 0.76 27.14 -25.15
N LEU A 43 0.58 26.39 -26.25
CA LEU A 43 0.55 26.93 -27.61
C LEU A 43 -0.71 27.76 -27.88
N TYR A 44 -1.82 27.47 -27.21
CA TYR A 44 -3.02 28.31 -27.28
C TYR A 44 -2.83 29.67 -26.58
N LYS A 45 -2.12 29.69 -25.44
CA LYS A 45 -1.85 30.89 -24.65
C LYS A 45 -0.83 31.85 -25.29
N VAL A 46 -0.01 31.38 -26.22
CA VAL A 46 1.04 32.19 -26.86
C VAL A 46 0.70 32.46 -28.33
N ASP A 47 0.77 33.73 -28.74
CA ASP A 47 0.70 34.10 -30.15
C ASP A 47 2.05 33.85 -30.84
N LEU A 48 2.22 32.64 -31.36
CA LEU A 48 3.36 32.23 -32.16
C LEU A 48 3.00 32.19 -33.66
N ASN A 49 3.99 32.38 -34.52
CA ASN A 49 3.87 32.10 -35.95
C ASN A 49 3.88 30.57 -36.20
N GLU A 50 3.30 30.11 -37.31
CA GLU A 50 3.24 28.68 -37.68
C GLU A 50 4.63 28.00 -37.68
N GLU A 51 5.66 28.68 -38.20
CA GLU A 51 7.04 28.17 -38.18
C GLU A 51 7.62 28.07 -36.77
N GLN A 52 7.27 29.00 -35.87
CA GLN A 52 7.73 28.97 -34.49
C GLN A 52 7.05 27.86 -33.71
N MET A 53 5.75 27.63 -33.94
CA MET A 53 5.03 26.49 -33.36
C MET A 53 5.67 25.17 -33.79
N ARG A 54 5.98 25.02 -35.08
CA ARG A 54 6.61 23.81 -35.59
C ARG A 54 7.99 23.57 -34.96
N LYS A 55 8.80 24.62 -34.80
CA LYS A 55 10.11 24.53 -34.12
C LYS A 55 9.97 24.14 -32.66
N VAL A 56 8.99 24.68 -31.93
CA VAL A 56 8.76 24.33 -30.53
C VAL A 56 8.38 22.84 -30.41
N ILE A 57 7.47 22.36 -31.26
CA ILE A 57 7.08 20.94 -31.26
C ILE A 57 8.28 20.05 -31.60
N GLU A 58 9.10 20.45 -32.57
CA GLU A 58 10.31 19.71 -32.95
C GLU A 58 11.34 19.67 -31.81
N GLU A 59 11.61 20.79 -31.14
CA GLU A 59 12.54 20.82 -30.00
C GLU A 59 12.01 20.02 -28.82
N VAL A 60 10.71 20.04 -28.54
CA VAL A 60 10.10 19.21 -27.48
C VAL A 60 10.23 17.72 -27.82
N ASN A 61 9.96 17.34 -29.07
CA ASN A 61 10.16 15.97 -29.51
C ASN A 61 11.64 15.55 -29.44
N ARG A 62 12.57 16.44 -29.81
CA ARG A 62 14.00 16.20 -29.70
C ARG A 62 14.45 16.05 -28.23
N ALA A 63 13.93 16.89 -27.34
CA ALA A 63 14.19 16.81 -25.91
C ALA A 63 13.64 15.51 -25.32
N TYR A 64 12.44 15.08 -25.73
CA TYR A 64 11.84 13.82 -25.30
C TYR A 64 12.68 12.61 -25.74
N ILE A 65 13.06 12.53 -27.02
CA ILE A 65 13.90 11.43 -27.54
C ILE A 65 15.25 11.38 -26.81
N ARG A 66 15.85 12.54 -26.51
CA ARG A 66 17.10 12.61 -25.74
C ARG A 66 16.95 12.23 -24.27
N ALA A 67 15.74 12.30 -23.72
CA ALA A 67 15.45 11.96 -22.33
C ALA A 67 15.05 10.48 -22.15
N LEU A 68 14.94 9.70 -23.24
CA LEU A 68 14.71 8.26 -23.16
C LEU A 68 15.93 7.57 -22.55
N VAL A 69 15.69 6.51 -21.78
CA VAL A 69 16.75 5.68 -21.21
C VAL A 69 17.49 4.94 -22.33
N GLU A 70 18.81 4.87 -22.23
CA GLU A 70 19.62 4.12 -23.18
C GLU A 70 19.42 2.60 -22.96
N PRO A 71 19.26 1.81 -24.03
CA PRO A 71 19.10 0.37 -23.92
C PRO A 71 20.39 -0.27 -23.37
N GLY A 72 20.24 -1.22 -22.46
CA GLY A 72 21.36 -1.86 -21.77
C GLY A 72 21.69 -1.26 -20.40
N GLU A 73 21.02 -0.18 -20.00
CA GLU A 73 21.15 0.42 -18.67
C GLU A 73 20.79 -0.58 -17.55
N ALA A 74 21.57 -0.58 -16.47
CA ALA A 74 21.38 -1.48 -15.34
C ALA A 74 20.30 -0.94 -14.37
N ALA A 75 19.10 -0.68 -14.89
CA ALA A 75 18.01 -0.02 -14.17
C ALA A 75 17.67 -0.69 -12.83
N GLY A 76 17.76 -2.03 -12.74
CA GLY A 76 17.54 -2.77 -11.50
C GLY A 76 18.57 -2.45 -10.42
N THR A 77 19.85 -2.35 -10.78
CA THR A 77 20.94 -2.01 -9.85
C THR A 77 20.81 -0.57 -9.38
N VAL A 78 20.57 0.36 -10.33
CA VAL A 78 20.39 1.78 -10.01
C VAL A 78 19.16 1.97 -9.11
N ALA A 79 18.02 1.36 -9.43
CA ALA A 79 16.83 1.45 -8.59
C ALA A 79 17.05 0.89 -7.17
N ALA A 80 17.73 -0.26 -7.06
CA ALA A 80 18.06 -0.84 -5.76
C ALA A 80 18.96 0.07 -4.93
N GLN A 81 19.95 0.72 -5.55
CA GLN A 81 20.82 1.69 -4.89
C GLN A 81 20.05 2.96 -4.51
N SER A 82 19.28 3.54 -5.42
CA SER A 82 18.53 4.78 -5.19
C SER A 82 17.46 4.64 -4.10
N VAL A 83 16.84 3.47 -3.98
CA VAL A 83 15.86 3.20 -2.91
C VAL A 83 16.56 2.81 -1.60
N GLY A 84 17.73 2.18 -1.66
CA GLY A 84 18.50 1.72 -0.50
C GLY A 84 19.38 2.79 0.16
N GLU A 85 19.97 3.70 -0.63
CA GLU A 85 20.85 4.78 -0.16
C GLU A 85 20.19 5.64 0.92
N PRO A 86 18.94 6.12 0.73
CA PRO A 86 18.25 6.89 1.75
C PRO A 86 18.07 6.13 3.07
N GLY A 87 18.00 4.80 3.03
CA GLY A 87 17.88 3.96 4.22
C GLY A 87 18.99 4.18 5.24
N THR A 88 20.21 4.54 4.80
CA THR A 88 21.32 4.88 5.71
C THR A 88 21.21 6.28 6.31
N GLN A 89 20.52 7.18 5.61
CA GLN A 89 20.32 8.58 6.01
C GLN A 89 19.06 8.78 6.85
N MET A 90 18.14 7.80 6.86
CA MET A 90 16.93 7.75 7.69
C MET A 90 17.28 7.64 9.17
N THR A 91 17.76 8.75 9.74
CA THR A 91 18.13 8.89 11.14
C THR A 91 17.12 9.79 11.84
N LEU A 92 16.07 9.15 12.40
CA LEU A 92 15.23 9.69 13.48
C LEU A 92 14.52 11.05 13.25
N ARG A 93 13.92 11.30 12.08
CA ARG A 93 12.91 12.39 11.94
C ARG A 93 11.48 11.97 12.31
N THR A 94 11.32 11.02 13.24
CA THR A 94 10.04 10.29 13.41
C THR A 94 9.17 10.66 14.61
N PHE A 95 9.49 11.69 15.42
CA PHE A 95 8.75 11.88 16.68
C PHE A 95 7.96 13.18 16.85
N HIS A 96 7.98 14.11 15.90
CA HIS A 96 7.25 15.37 16.06
C HIS A 96 6.47 15.77 14.80
N TYR A 97 5.41 15.02 14.46
CA TYR A 97 4.33 15.57 13.64
C TYR A 97 3.26 16.16 14.56
N ALA A 98 3.10 17.48 14.51
CA ALA A 98 2.00 18.18 15.14
C ALA A 98 0.74 17.96 14.28
N GLY A 99 -0.17 17.07 14.69
CA GLY A 99 -1.50 16.99 14.07
C GLY A 99 -2.27 15.70 14.25
N VAL A 100 -1.61 14.53 14.35
CA VAL A 100 -2.30 13.22 14.43
C VAL A 100 -1.69 12.39 15.56
N ARG A 101 -2.03 12.77 16.79
CA ARG A 101 -1.41 12.24 18.03
C ARG A 101 -1.88 10.83 18.44
N GLU A 102 -2.84 10.21 17.76
CA GLU A 102 -3.55 9.04 18.29
C GLU A 102 -3.37 7.72 17.53
N LEU A 103 -2.82 7.74 16.32
CA LEU A 103 -2.55 6.50 15.56
C LEU A 103 -1.05 6.23 15.56
N ASN A 104 -0.65 5.19 16.25
CA ASN A 104 0.71 4.65 16.20
C ASN A 104 0.90 4.02 14.82
N VAL A 105 1.28 4.81 13.81
CA VAL A 105 1.68 4.27 12.51
C VAL A 105 3.18 4.05 12.53
N THR A 106 3.66 2.88 12.10
CA THR A 106 5.08 2.66 11.84
C THR A 106 5.50 3.59 10.69
N LEU A 107 6.35 4.56 11.01
CA LEU A 107 6.87 5.52 10.03
C LEU A 107 8.34 5.26 9.73
N GLY A 108 8.77 5.69 8.54
CA GLY A 108 10.16 5.66 8.12
C GLY A 108 10.66 4.29 7.65
N LEU A 109 11.95 4.01 7.87
CA LEU A 109 12.63 2.83 7.34
C LEU A 109 11.99 1.48 7.74
N PRO A 110 11.53 1.27 8.99
CA PRO A 110 10.88 0.01 9.36
C PRO A 110 9.67 -0.30 8.48
N ARG A 111 8.90 0.73 8.08
CA ARG A 111 7.74 0.57 7.20
C ARG A 111 8.16 0.18 5.79
N LEU A 112 9.21 0.82 5.26
CA LEU A 112 9.74 0.47 3.94
C LEU A 112 10.22 -0.99 3.90
N ILE A 113 10.87 -1.46 4.97
CA ILE A 113 11.29 -2.86 5.12
C ILE A 113 10.06 -3.79 5.14
N GLU A 114 9.00 -3.46 5.88
CA GLU A 114 7.77 -4.28 5.90
C GLU A 114 7.13 -4.44 4.52
N ILE A 115 7.12 -3.37 3.73
CA ILE A 115 6.57 -3.35 2.36
C ILE A 115 7.42 -4.25 1.47
N VAL A 116 8.74 -4.02 1.43
CA VAL A 116 9.70 -4.78 0.61
C VAL A 116 9.77 -6.26 1.00
N ASP A 117 9.59 -6.56 2.29
CA ASP A 117 9.51 -7.93 2.80
C ASP A 117 8.16 -8.61 2.56
N ALA A 118 7.19 -7.91 1.96
CA ALA A 118 5.84 -8.41 1.72
C ALA A 118 5.22 -9.07 2.98
N ARG A 119 5.37 -8.43 4.14
CA ARG A 119 4.83 -8.98 5.39
C ARG A 119 3.31 -9.14 5.31
N ARG A 120 2.80 -10.32 5.69
CA ARG A 120 1.37 -10.63 5.70
C ARG A 120 0.54 -9.69 6.57
N THR A 121 1.09 -9.29 7.71
CA THR A 121 0.46 -8.35 8.64
C THR A 121 1.50 -7.31 9.04
N PRO A 122 1.27 -6.02 8.73
CA PRO A 122 2.17 -4.96 9.17
C PRO A 122 2.11 -4.80 10.69
N SER A 123 3.13 -4.18 11.29
CA SER A 123 3.18 -4.03 12.75
C SER A 123 2.04 -3.14 13.28
N THR A 124 1.66 -2.12 12.53
CA THR A 124 0.56 -1.21 12.85
C THR A 124 -0.36 -1.06 11.63
N PRO A 125 -1.32 -1.99 11.44
CA PRO A 125 -2.27 -1.90 10.35
C PRO A 125 -3.20 -0.72 10.58
N THR A 126 -3.46 0.07 9.54
CA THR A 126 -4.41 1.18 9.58
C THR A 126 -5.26 1.19 8.32
N MET A 127 -6.49 1.68 8.46
CA MET A 127 -7.37 1.95 7.32
C MET A 127 -7.91 3.36 7.38
N THR A 128 -8.08 3.95 6.21
CA THR A 128 -8.80 5.19 5.98
C THR A 128 -10.09 4.85 5.27
N ILE A 129 -11.21 5.03 5.95
CA ILE A 129 -12.54 4.68 5.48
C ILE A 129 -13.30 5.97 5.23
N ARG A 130 -13.69 6.20 3.98
CA ARG A 130 -14.57 7.31 3.61
C ARG A 130 -16.02 6.85 3.59
N LEU A 131 -16.91 7.74 3.98
CA LEU A 131 -18.34 7.48 4.08
C LEU A 131 -19.07 7.85 2.78
N ASP A 132 -20.24 7.24 2.58
CA ASP A 132 -21.15 7.56 1.47
C ASP A 132 -21.67 9.01 1.55
N GLU A 133 -22.18 9.54 0.44
CA GLU A 133 -22.69 10.93 0.34
C GLU A 133 -23.74 11.26 1.43
N ASP A 134 -24.57 10.28 1.82
CA ASP A 134 -25.61 10.43 2.85
C ASP A 134 -25.08 10.53 4.30
N HIS A 135 -23.84 10.07 4.53
CA HIS A 135 -23.21 9.96 5.84
C HIS A 135 -22.01 10.90 5.99
N LYS A 136 -21.55 11.50 4.88
CA LYS A 136 -20.35 12.34 4.77
C LYS A 136 -20.34 13.59 5.64
N TYR A 137 -21.51 14.20 5.83
CA TYR A 137 -21.66 15.51 6.49
C TYR A 137 -22.25 15.44 7.91
N SER A 138 -22.64 14.24 8.38
CA SER A 138 -23.30 14.07 9.69
C SER A 138 -22.39 13.34 10.66
N LEU A 139 -22.04 14.03 11.76
CA LEU A 139 -21.22 13.47 12.84
C LEU A 139 -21.91 12.29 13.53
N GLU A 140 -23.24 12.36 13.74
CA GLU A 140 -24.00 11.31 14.42
C GLU A 140 -23.99 10.00 13.62
N LYS A 141 -24.25 10.09 12.32
CA LYS A 141 -24.19 8.95 11.41
C LYS A 141 -22.78 8.37 11.28
N ALA A 142 -21.77 9.23 11.23
CA ALA A 142 -20.37 8.79 11.18
C ALA A 142 -19.97 8.04 12.46
N LYS A 143 -20.41 8.51 13.64
CA LYS A 143 -20.24 7.81 14.92
C LYS A 143 -20.96 6.46 14.93
N GLU A 144 -22.18 6.39 14.40
CA GLU A 144 -22.91 5.12 14.31
C GLU A 144 -22.17 4.09 13.46
N VAL A 145 -21.63 4.50 12.31
CA VAL A 145 -20.81 3.62 11.45
C VAL A 145 -19.51 3.23 12.17
N ALA A 146 -18.87 4.17 12.88
CA ALA A 146 -17.68 3.88 13.68
C ALA A 146 -17.96 2.82 14.77
N SER A 147 -19.05 2.94 15.52
CA SER A 147 -19.45 1.98 16.56
C SER A 147 -19.76 0.59 15.99
N ARG A 148 -20.21 0.49 14.72
CA ARG A 148 -20.42 -0.79 14.04
C ARG A 148 -19.12 -1.45 13.59
N ILE A 149 -18.10 -0.66 13.26
CA ILE A 149 -16.80 -1.14 12.77
C ILE A 149 -15.88 -1.50 13.94
N GLU A 150 -15.85 -0.68 14.99
CA GLU A 150 -15.00 -0.85 16.16
C GLU A 150 -15.24 -2.21 16.83
N ARG A 151 -14.18 -3.00 17.05
CA ARG A 151 -14.29 -4.23 17.83
C ARG A 151 -14.56 -3.86 19.28
N ILE A 152 -15.72 -4.26 19.76
CA ILE A 152 -16.06 -4.14 21.16
C ILE A 152 -15.92 -5.51 21.79
N ALA A 153 -14.83 -5.70 22.53
CA ALA A 153 -14.60 -6.85 23.38
C ALA A 153 -14.92 -6.49 24.84
N VAL A 154 -15.11 -7.50 25.69
CA VAL A 154 -15.41 -7.31 27.11
C VAL A 154 -14.31 -6.51 27.82
N GLU A 155 -13.05 -6.66 27.39
CA GLU A 155 -11.92 -5.85 27.87
C GLU A 155 -12.12 -4.33 27.69
N ASN A 156 -12.86 -3.89 26.67
CA ASN A 156 -13.03 -2.47 26.36
C ASN A 156 -14.18 -1.83 27.15
N ILE A 157 -15.03 -2.63 27.80
CA ILE A 157 -16.18 -2.15 28.58
C ILE A 157 -16.02 -2.46 30.08
N ALA A 158 -15.19 -3.44 30.46
CA ALA A 158 -15.00 -3.82 31.85
C ALA A 158 -14.07 -2.84 32.60
N LYS A 159 -14.53 -2.27 33.73
CA LYS A 159 -13.69 -1.50 34.66
C LYS A 159 -12.74 -2.41 35.43
N SER A 160 -13.29 -3.51 35.94
CA SER A 160 -12.56 -4.48 36.74
C SER A 160 -13.11 -5.88 36.46
N ILE A 161 -12.21 -6.86 36.48
CA ILE A 161 -12.58 -8.28 36.45
C ILE A 161 -11.90 -8.93 37.63
N GLU A 162 -12.70 -9.19 38.65
CA GLU A 162 -12.27 -9.87 39.86
C GLU A 162 -12.68 -11.34 39.80
N TYR A 163 -11.81 -12.20 40.28
CA TYR A 163 -12.15 -13.60 40.48
C TYR A 163 -12.30 -13.83 41.98
N ASP A 164 -13.52 -14.08 42.42
CA ASP A 164 -13.80 -14.49 43.78
C ASP A 164 -13.38 -15.96 43.94
N MET A 165 -12.33 -16.18 44.73
CA MET A 165 -11.80 -17.51 45.03
C MET A 165 -12.76 -18.34 45.90
N VAL A 166 -13.64 -17.70 46.65
CA VAL A 166 -14.54 -18.36 47.61
C VAL A 166 -15.77 -18.89 46.89
N ASN A 167 -16.43 -18.04 46.10
CA ASN A 167 -17.63 -18.42 45.35
C ASN A 167 -17.30 -19.05 43.99
N SER A 168 -16.00 -19.13 43.64
CA SER A 168 -15.55 -19.53 42.30
C SER A 168 -16.33 -18.77 41.23
N SER A 169 -16.39 -17.43 41.32
CA SER A 169 -17.18 -16.61 40.40
C SER A 169 -16.34 -15.45 39.87
N PHE A 170 -16.48 -15.16 38.59
CA PHE A 170 -15.94 -13.93 38.00
C PHE A 170 -16.97 -12.82 38.15
N ILE A 171 -16.54 -11.70 38.75
CA ILE A 171 -17.32 -10.48 38.85
C ILE A 171 -16.73 -9.51 37.82
N ILE A 172 -17.52 -9.17 36.81
CA ILE A 172 -17.15 -8.21 35.77
C ILE A 172 -17.96 -6.94 36.04
N GLU A 173 -17.27 -5.88 36.43
CA GLU A 173 -17.88 -4.56 36.59
C GLU A 173 -17.86 -3.84 35.24
N ILE A 174 -19.03 -3.49 34.72
CA ILE A 174 -19.18 -2.84 33.42
C ILE A 174 -19.21 -1.31 33.59
N ASP A 175 -18.59 -0.58 32.68
CA ASP A 175 -18.74 0.87 32.64
C ASP A 175 -20.02 1.28 31.89
N GLU A 176 -21.00 1.84 32.59
CA GLU A 176 -22.26 2.31 31.99
C GLU A 176 -22.03 3.44 30.97
N GLU A 177 -21.05 4.32 31.19
CA GLU A 177 -20.78 5.43 30.28
C GLU A 177 -20.27 4.91 28.92
N ILE A 178 -19.29 4.00 28.95
CA ILE A 178 -18.71 3.40 27.74
C ILE A 178 -19.73 2.48 27.05
N ALA A 179 -20.57 1.79 27.81
CA ALA A 179 -21.62 0.94 27.27
C ALA A 179 -22.71 1.74 26.53
N GLN A 180 -23.10 2.90 27.08
CA GLN A 180 -24.08 3.80 26.45
C GLN A 180 -23.50 4.48 25.20
N ASP A 181 -22.27 4.99 25.26
CA ASP A 181 -21.59 5.59 24.11
C ASP A 181 -21.42 4.62 22.93
N LYS A 182 -21.32 3.32 23.23
CA LYS A 182 -21.16 2.26 22.23
C LYS A 182 -22.48 1.56 21.87
N GLY A 183 -23.61 1.97 22.44
CA GLY A 183 -24.94 1.40 22.15
C GLY A 183 -25.03 -0.10 22.47
N ILE A 184 -24.48 -0.53 23.60
CA ILE A 184 -24.54 -1.91 24.09
C ILE A 184 -25.40 -1.98 25.34
N GLU A 185 -26.47 -2.76 25.27
CA GLU A 185 -27.30 -3.10 26.43
C GLU A 185 -26.68 -4.25 27.23
N LEU A 186 -26.80 -4.20 28.56
CA LEU A 186 -26.32 -5.24 29.48
C LEU A 186 -26.87 -6.64 29.13
N GLU A 187 -28.11 -6.71 28.64
CA GLU A 187 -28.71 -7.97 28.15
C GLU A 187 -27.95 -8.58 26.97
N TYR A 188 -27.43 -7.75 26.08
CA TYR A 188 -26.69 -8.23 24.91
C TYR A 188 -25.33 -8.82 25.32
N VAL A 189 -24.70 -8.27 26.37
CA VAL A 189 -23.47 -8.80 26.96
C VAL A 189 -23.73 -10.14 27.64
N ALA A 190 -24.81 -10.25 28.41
CA ALA A 190 -25.19 -11.51 29.05
C ALA A 190 -25.47 -12.62 28.04
N ARG A 191 -26.23 -12.33 26.96
CA ARG A 191 -26.46 -13.31 25.86
C ARG A 191 -25.17 -13.71 25.16
N ALA A 192 -24.22 -12.80 25.01
CA ALA A 192 -22.92 -13.11 24.41
C ALA A 192 -22.08 -14.03 25.32
N LEU A 193 -22.14 -13.82 26.63
CA LEU A 193 -21.45 -14.66 27.63
C LEU A 193 -22.09 -16.04 27.77
N GLU A 194 -23.42 -16.14 27.69
CA GLU A 194 -24.13 -17.43 27.68
C GLU A 194 -23.71 -18.32 26.50
N ARG A 195 -23.42 -17.74 25.33
CA ARG A 195 -22.93 -18.47 24.15
C ARG A 195 -21.61 -19.20 24.40
N LEU A 196 -20.79 -18.76 25.35
CA LEU A 196 -19.54 -19.44 25.70
C LEU A 196 -19.74 -20.75 26.49
N LYS A 197 -20.98 -21.07 26.93
CA LYS A 197 -21.33 -22.31 27.67
C LYS A 197 -20.41 -22.59 28.87
N VAL A 198 -19.97 -21.55 29.56
CA VAL A 198 -18.94 -21.66 30.63
C VAL A 198 -19.50 -21.63 32.05
N GLY A 199 -20.80 -21.38 32.24
CA GLY A 199 -21.41 -21.33 33.56
C GLY A 199 -22.80 -20.68 33.54
N LYS A 200 -23.38 -20.50 34.73
CA LYS A 200 -24.53 -19.61 34.92
C LYS A 200 -24.03 -18.17 34.90
N VAL A 201 -24.74 -17.32 34.17
CA VAL A 201 -24.48 -15.88 34.08
C VAL A 201 -25.64 -15.18 34.78
N GLU A 202 -25.34 -14.45 35.85
CA GLU A 202 -26.32 -13.66 36.59
C GLU A 202 -25.96 -12.18 36.46
N ILE A 203 -26.97 -11.33 36.26
CA ILE A 203 -26.81 -9.88 36.17
C ILE A 203 -27.26 -9.30 37.51
N GLU A 204 -26.32 -8.72 38.25
CA GLU A 204 -26.61 -7.97 39.47
C GLU A 204 -26.27 -6.49 39.25
N GLY A 205 -27.27 -5.71 38.85
CA GLY A 205 -27.10 -4.28 38.56
C GLY A 205 -26.10 -4.06 37.42
N ASN A 206 -24.94 -3.48 37.75
CA ASN A 206 -23.88 -3.16 36.80
C ASN A 206 -22.75 -4.21 36.75
N ASN A 207 -22.92 -5.31 37.50
CA ASN A 207 -21.97 -6.41 37.58
C ASN A 207 -22.53 -7.67 36.89
N ILE A 208 -21.70 -8.32 36.08
CA ILE A 208 -21.99 -9.65 35.54
C ILE A 208 -21.21 -10.68 36.35
N ILE A 209 -21.94 -11.60 36.98
CA ILE A 209 -21.39 -12.70 37.77
C ILE A 209 -21.41 -13.97 36.91
N ILE A 210 -20.24 -14.57 36.70
CA ILE A 210 -20.10 -15.83 35.97
C ILE A 210 -19.60 -16.89 36.94
N THR A 211 -20.41 -17.91 37.22
CA THR A 211 -20.00 -19.06 38.04
C THR A 211 -19.56 -20.20 37.11
N PRO A 212 -18.25 -20.45 36.90
CA PRO A 212 -17.79 -21.51 36.05
C PRO A 212 -17.86 -22.88 36.74
N THR A 213 -18.25 -23.91 35.99
CA THR A 213 -18.35 -25.29 36.49
C THR A 213 -16.97 -25.96 36.68
N ILE A 214 -15.86 -25.24 36.45
CA ILE A 214 -14.52 -25.81 36.32
C ILE A 214 -13.60 -25.28 37.42
N THR A 215 -13.04 -26.18 38.23
CA THR A 215 -12.29 -25.86 39.47
C THR A 215 -10.77 -25.73 39.27
N SER A 216 -10.21 -26.03 38.09
CA SER A 216 -8.75 -26.06 37.89
C SER A 216 -8.14 -24.65 37.70
N PRO A 217 -7.08 -24.26 38.45
CA PRO A 217 -6.48 -22.92 38.39
C PRO A 217 -6.01 -22.47 36.99
N GLU A 218 -5.39 -23.36 36.21
CA GLU A 218 -4.95 -23.05 34.84
C GLU A 218 -6.12 -22.81 33.88
N LYS A 219 -7.22 -23.55 34.07
CA LYS A 219 -8.43 -23.42 33.24
C LYS A 219 -9.17 -22.13 33.58
N ILE A 220 -9.14 -21.69 34.85
CA ILE A 220 -9.68 -20.40 35.29
C ILE A 220 -8.93 -19.24 34.61
N LYS A 221 -7.59 -19.28 34.55
CA LYS A 221 -6.80 -18.26 33.85
C LYS A 221 -7.12 -18.21 32.35
N ARG A 222 -7.16 -19.37 31.68
CA ARG A 222 -7.55 -19.44 30.25
C ARG A 222 -9.00 -19.01 30.00
N LEU A 223 -9.89 -19.27 30.96
CA LEU A 223 -11.28 -18.84 30.88
C LEU A 223 -11.40 -17.32 31.02
N ARG A 224 -10.65 -16.71 31.93
CA ARG A 224 -10.55 -15.25 32.05
C ARG A 224 -10.08 -14.62 30.75
N GLU A 225 -9.02 -15.16 30.13
CA GLU A 225 -8.51 -14.67 28.84
C GLU A 225 -9.56 -14.79 27.73
N ARG A 226 -10.32 -15.90 27.69
CA ARG A 226 -11.43 -16.07 26.73
C ARG A 226 -12.60 -15.13 26.96
N ILE A 227 -12.91 -14.81 28.22
CA ILE A 227 -13.97 -13.86 28.58
C ILE A 227 -13.54 -12.45 28.15
N LEU A 228 -12.29 -12.07 28.39
CA LEU A 228 -11.73 -10.79 27.96
C LEU A 228 -11.73 -10.63 26.44
N ASP A 229 -11.32 -11.67 25.70
CA ASP A 229 -11.26 -11.65 24.24
C ASP A 229 -12.64 -11.80 23.56
N LEU A 230 -13.69 -12.14 24.35
CA LEU A 230 -15.04 -12.32 23.82
C LEU A 230 -15.52 -11.04 23.13
N ARG A 231 -15.80 -11.17 21.84
CA ARG A 231 -16.32 -10.10 21.00
C ARG A 231 -17.84 -9.99 21.14
N LEU A 232 -18.30 -8.79 21.48
CA LEU A 232 -19.72 -8.44 21.58
C LEU A 232 -20.27 -7.93 20.24
N LYS A 233 -19.64 -6.88 19.69
CA LYS A 233 -19.98 -6.24 18.40
C LYS A 233 -18.68 -5.89 17.66
N GLY A 234 -18.81 -5.62 16.36
CA GLY A 234 -17.71 -5.11 15.55
C GLY A 234 -16.98 -6.12 14.68
N ILE A 235 -16.09 -5.59 13.85
CA ILE A 235 -15.33 -6.35 12.87
C ILE A 235 -14.08 -6.93 13.52
N LYS A 236 -13.70 -8.16 13.13
CA LYS A 236 -12.49 -8.80 13.65
C LYS A 236 -11.26 -8.04 13.13
N GLY A 237 -10.32 -7.71 14.00
CA GLY A 237 -9.03 -7.12 13.61
C GLY A 237 -8.94 -5.61 13.72
N ILE A 238 -10.06 -4.90 13.97
CA ILE A 238 -10.09 -3.44 14.14
C ILE A 238 -10.23 -3.11 15.62
N LYS A 239 -9.19 -2.58 16.25
CA LYS A 239 -9.15 -2.30 17.70
C LYS A 239 -9.85 -1.00 18.07
N ARG A 240 -9.58 0.08 17.34
CA ARG A 240 -10.10 1.43 17.61
C ARG A 240 -10.45 2.12 16.31
N VAL A 241 -11.47 2.98 16.33
CA VAL A 241 -11.86 3.84 15.21
C VAL A 241 -11.88 5.29 15.69
N LEU A 242 -11.24 6.17 14.92
CA LEU A 242 -11.21 7.61 15.17
C LEU A 242 -11.99 8.31 14.06
N VAL A 243 -12.92 9.18 14.44
CA VAL A 243 -13.65 10.04 13.50
C VAL A 243 -12.93 11.38 13.41
N GLN A 244 -12.45 11.73 12.21
CA GLN A 244 -11.80 13.01 11.95
C GLN A 244 -12.53 13.76 10.85
N LYS A 245 -12.52 15.09 10.93
CA LYS A 245 -13.06 15.95 9.87
C LYS A 245 -11.90 16.43 8.99
N GLU A 246 -11.83 15.92 7.77
CA GLU A 246 -10.87 16.36 6.75
C GLU A 246 -11.59 17.26 5.74
N GLY A 247 -11.34 18.57 5.83
CA GLY A 247 -12.10 19.56 5.05
C GLY A 247 -13.57 19.61 5.48
N ASP A 248 -14.48 19.28 4.56
CA ASP A 248 -15.93 19.24 4.80
C ASP A 248 -16.47 17.82 5.04
N GLU A 249 -15.60 16.81 5.07
CA GLU A 249 -15.99 15.40 5.09
C GLU A 249 -15.52 14.71 6.37
N TYR A 250 -16.38 13.86 6.94
CA TYR A 250 -15.98 12.97 8.03
C TYR A 250 -15.31 11.71 7.48
N VAL A 251 -14.08 11.46 7.91
CA VAL A 251 -13.26 10.30 7.57
C VAL A 251 -13.02 9.48 8.82
N LEU A 252 -13.15 8.16 8.70
CA LEU A 252 -12.86 7.23 9.78
C LEU A 252 -11.46 6.66 9.59
N HIS A 253 -10.61 6.81 10.59
CA HIS A 253 -9.30 6.19 10.63
C HIS A 253 -9.30 5.05 11.65
N THR A 254 -8.89 3.86 11.24
CA THR A 254 -8.90 2.67 12.11
C THR A 254 -7.51 2.26 12.54
N ASP A 255 -7.39 1.79 13.80
CA ASP A 255 -6.26 0.99 14.27
C ASP A 255 -6.63 -0.49 14.09
N GLY A 256 -5.96 -1.15 13.15
CA GLY A 256 -6.31 -2.46 12.64
C GLY A 256 -6.88 -2.42 11.23
N SER A 257 -6.79 -3.55 10.53
CA SER A 257 -7.30 -3.71 9.18
C SER A 257 -8.19 -4.95 9.03
N ASN A 258 -9.31 -4.77 8.33
CA ASN A 258 -10.15 -5.84 7.82
C ASN A 258 -10.99 -5.33 6.63
N LEU A 259 -10.36 -5.22 5.47
CA LEU A 259 -10.94 -4.69 4.25
C LEU A 259 -12.17 -5.48 3.81
N SER A 260 -12.10 -6.82 3.85
CA SER A 260 -13.20 -7.68 3.39
C SER A 260 -14.50 -7.40 4.15
N ALA A 261 -14.43 -7.28 5.48
CA ALA A 261 -15.60 -7.03 6.31
C ALA A 261 -16.04 -5.55 6.27
N VAL A 262 -15.09 -4.60 6.18
CA VAL A 262 -15.39 -3.16 6.13
C VAL A 262 -16.20 -2.80 4.88
N LEU A 263 -15.88 -3.39 3.73
CA LEU A 263 -16.61 -3.14 2.47
C LEU A 263 -18.08 -3.59 2.51
N GLN A 264 -18.46 -4.46 3.45
CA GLN A 264 -19.84 -4.95 3.61
C GLN A 264 -20.68 -4.07 4.55
N VAL A 265 -20.06 -3.09 5.22
CA VAL A 265 -20.76 -2.21 6.17
C VAL A 265 -21.55 -1.14 5.43
N LYS A 266 -22.82 -0.98 5.81
CA LYS A 266 -23.68 0.08 5.26
C LYS A 266 -23.18 1.46 5.72
N GLY A 267 -23.01 2.40 4.78
CA GLY A 267 -22.56 3.76 5.02
C GLY A 267 -21.08 4.01 4.69
N VAL A 268 -20.34 2.96 4.30
CA VAL A 268 -18.95 3.05 3.84
C VAL A 268 -18.92 3.07 2.31
N ASP A 269 -18.20 4.04 1.73
CA ASP A 269 -17.99 4.13 0.28
C ASP A 269 -16.93 3.11 -0.17
N PRO A 270 -17.31 2.02 -0.88
CA PRO A 270 -16.38 0.95 -1.24
C PRO A 270 -15.26 1.40 -2.17
N HIS A 271 -15.45 2.48 -2.93
CA HIS A 271 -14.49 2.95 -3.94
C HIS A 271 -13.38 3.82 -3.35
N LYS A 272 -13.53 4.25 -2.09
CA LYS A 272 -12.62 5.19 -1.44
C LYS A 272 -12.00 4.64 -0.15
N VAL A 273 -12.21 3.37 0.17
CA VAL A 273 -11.54 2.71 1.30
C VAL A 273 -10.08 2.45 0.94
N TYR A 274 -9.17 2.81 1.84
CA TYR A 274 -7.75 2.54 1.73
C TYR A 274 -7.24 1.83 2.98
N THR A 275 -6.32 0.88 2.82
CA THR A 275 -5.64 0.18 3.91
C THR A 275 -4.15 0.17 3.64
N ASN A 276 -3.33 0.24 4.69
CA ASN A 276 -1.89 0.05 4.56
C ASN A 276 -1.49 -1.44 4.50
N ASN A 277 -2.44 -2.36 4.68
CA ASN A 277 -2.17 -3.80 4.64
C ASN A 277 -2.23 -4.33 3.20
N ILE A 278 -1.05 -4.46 2.57
CA ILE A 278 -0.90 -4.81 1.15
C ILE A 278 -1.38 -6.24 0.85
N SER A 279 -1.14 -7.21 1.75
CA SER A 279 -1.59 -8.59 1.54
C SER A 279 -3.11 -8.69 1.51
N GLU A 280 -3.78 -7.93 2.35
CA GLU A 280 -5.25 -7.87 2.37
C GLU A 280 -5.81 -7.21 1.11
N ILE A 281 -5.14 -6.17 0.58
CA ILE A 281 -5.51 -5.58 -0.72
C ILE A 281 -5.42 -6.62 -1.84
N ALA A 282 -4.34 -7.40 -1.88
CA ALA A 282 -4.19 -8.44 -2.90
C ALA A 282 -5.28 -9.52 -2.83
N GLU A 283 -5.69 -9.91 -1.62
CA GLU A 283 -6.74 -10.92 -1.42
C GLU A 283 -8.13 -10.41 -1.82
N VAL A 284 -8.45 -9.14 -1.56
CA VAL A 284 -9.79 -8.58 -1.78
C VAL A 284 -9.94 -7.89 -3.14
N LEU A 285 -8.98 -7.04 -3.52
CA LEU A 285 -9.04 -6.19 -4.71
C LEU A 285 -8.16 -6.71 -5.87
N GLY A 286 -7.20 -7.59 -5.59
CA GLY A 286 -6.34 -8.20 -6.59
C GLY A 286 -4.95 -7.59 -6.70
N ILE A 287 -4.16 -8.13 -7.63
CA ILE A 287 -2.71 -7.88 -7.69
C ILE A 287 -2.36 -6.48 -8.20
N GLU A 288 -3.08 -5.92 -9.17
CA GLU A 288 -2.84 -4.55 -9.65
C GLU A 288 -3.18 -3.48 -8.59
N ALA A 289 -4.20 -3.75 -7.78
CA ALA A 289 -4.52 -2.92 -6.62
C ALA A 289 -3.38 -2.98 -5.60
N ALA A 290 -2.82 -4.16 -5.35
CA ALA A 290 -1.68 -4.33 -4.46
C ALA A 290 -0.41 -3.67 -5.02
N ARG A 291 -0.14 -3.77 -6.33
CA ARG A 291 0.97 -3.08 -7.02
C ARG A 291 0.88 -1.58 -6.82
N SER A 292 -0.30 -1.01 -7.06
CA SER A 292 -0.57 0.42 -6.85
C SER A 292 -0.43 0.83 -5.39
N ALA A 293 -0.86 -0.03 -4.45
CA ALA A 293 -0.70 0.19 -3.02
C ALA A 293 0.78 0.15 -2.58
N ILE A 294 1.59 -0.78 -3.10
CA ILE A 294 3.05 -0.82 -2.87
C ILE A 294 3.69 0.48 -3.32
N ILE A 295 3.38 0.95 -4.53
CA ILE A 295 3.93 2.21 -5.08
C ILE A 295 3.55 3.38 -4.18
N LYS A 296 2.26 3.50 -3.83
CA LYS A 296 1.76 4.59 -3.02
C LYS A 296 2.36 4.59 -1.61
N GLU A 297 2.41 3.44 -0.93
CA GLU A 297 2.97 3.31 0.41
C GLU A 297 4.48 3.59 0.42
N ALA A 298 5.24 2.97 -0.49
CA ALA A 298 6.69 3.15 -0.55
C ALA A 298 7.06 4.61 -0.88
N PHE A 299 6.34 5.23 -1.83
CA PHE A 299 6.55 6.64 -2.16
C PHE A 299 6.17 7.56 -0.99
N GLN A 300 5.05 7.32 -0.31
CA GLN A 300 4.66 8.10 0.87
C GLN A 300 5.69 8.00 2.00
N VAL A 301 6.27 6.83 2.23
CA VAL A 301 7.31 6.65 3.25
C VAL A 301 8.59 7.44 2.91
N LEU A 302 8.97 7.49 1.64
CA LEU A 302 10.15 8.25 1.17
C LEU A 302 9.89 9.77 1.22
N ASP A 303 8.73 10.22 0.74
CA ASP A 303 8.33 11.63 0.69
C ASP A 303 8.18 12.23 2.11
N GLN A 304 7.59 11.50 3.06
CA GLN A 304 7.46 11.95 4.45
C GLN A 304 8.80 12.19 5.16
N GLN A 305 9.88 11.56 4.68
CA GLN A 305 11.22 11.76 5.21
C GLN A 305 11.98 12.87 4.47
N GLY A 306 11.37 13.49 3.46
CA GLY A 306 11.97 14.53 2.62
C GLY A 306 13.07 13.97 1.71
N LEU A 307 12.98 12.68 1.36
CA LEU A 307 13.92 12.02 0.46
C LEU A 307 13.34 12.03 -0.95
N ASP A 308 14.05 12.65 -1.88
CA ASP A 308 13.63 12.73 -3.28
C ASP A 308 14.15 11.51 -4.05
N VAL A 309 13.30 10.48 -4.17
CA VAL A 309 13.56 9.30 -4.98
C VAL A 309 12.55 9.29 -6.12
N ASP A 310 13.04 9.14 -7.36
CA ASP A 310 12.17 9.07 -8.53
C ASP A 310 11.21 7.87 -8.44
N MET A 311 9.92 8.13 -8.68
CA MET A 311 8.84 7.15 -8.63
C MET A 311 9.11 5.93 -9.54
N ARG A 312 9.86 6.08 -10.63
CA ARG A 312 10.19 4.99 -11.56
C ARG A 312 10.95 3.85 -10.88
N HIS A 313 11.82 4.16 -9.92
CA HIS A 313 12.53 3.13 -9.15
C HIS A 313 11.57 2.34 -8.27
N VAL A 314 10.60 3.02 -7.66
CA VAL A 314 9.56 2.39 -6.83
C VAL A 314 8.62 1.54 -7.70
N ILE A 315 8.25 2.02 -8.89
CA ILE A 315 7.45 1.27 -9.86
C ILE A 315 8.15 -0.02 -10.25
N LEU A 316 9.45 0.05 -10.59
CA LEU A 316 10.23 -1.14 -10.97
C LEU A 316 10.23 -2.20 -9.85
N ILE A 317 10.36 -1.76 -8.60
CA ILE A 317 10.30 -2.66 -7.44
C ILE A 317 8.91 -3.28 -7.29
N ALA A 318 7.86 -2.47 -7.37
CA ALA A 318 6.48 -2.94 -7.25
C ALA A 318 6.13 -3.96 -8.35
N ASP A 319 6.56 -3.71 -9.58
CA ASP A 319 6.38 -4.62 -10.71
C ASP A 319 7.13 -5.93 -10.49
N LEU A 320 8.38 -5.88 -10.03
CA LEU A 320 9.17 -7.06 -9.69
C LEU A 320 8.53 -7.90 -8.57
N MET A 321 7.92 -7.24 -7.59
CA MET A 321 7.23 -7.92 -6.49
C MET A 321 5.89 -8.56 -6.90
N THR A 322 5.27 -8.10 -8.00
CA THR A 322 3.91 -8.50 -8.39
C THR A 322 3.83 -9.28 -9.71
N CYS A 323 4.94 -9.39 -10.46
CA CYS A 323 5.00 -9.97 -11.80
C CYS A 323 4.47 -11.41 -11.92
N THR A 324 4.48 -12.18 -10.83
CA THR A 324 4.06 -13.59 -10.82
C THR A 324 2.59 -13.81 -10.46
N GLY A 325 1.80 -12.75 -10.37
CA GLY A 325 0.39 -12.82 -9.99
C GLY A 325 0.17 -13.10 -8.49
N LYS A 326 1.22 -12.97 -7.67
CA LYS A 326 1.19 -12.97 -6.21
C LYS A 326 2.26 -12.01 -5.71
N ILE A 327 2.02 -11.34 -4.58
CA ILE A 327 3.04 -10.48 -3.98
C ILE A 327 4.16 -11.36 -3.42
N ARG A 328 5.40 -11.05 -3.81
CA ARG A 328 6.60 -11.74 -3.34
C ARG A 328 7.50 -10.80 -2.56
N GLN A 329 8.13 -11.35 -1.53
CA GLN A 329 9.23 -10.71 -0.81
C GLN A 329 10.45 -10.60 -1.73
N ILE A 330 11.21 -9.50 -1.63
CA ILE A 330 12.44 -9.32 -2.44
C ILE A 330 13.58 -10.29 -2.01
N GLY A 331 13.63 -10.64 -0.73
CA GLY A 331 14.67 -11.50 -0.15
C GLY A 331 14.62 -12.99 -0.54
N ARG A 332 15.32 -13.81 0.26
CA ARG A 332 15.59 -15.24 0.02
C ARG A 332 14.37 -16.16 -0.11
N HIS A 333 13.19 -15.72 0.31
CA HIS A 333 11.96 -16.54 0.26
C HIS A 333 11.00 -16.10 -0.86
N GLY A 334 11.41 -15.13 -1.68
CA GLY A 334 10.68 -14.73 -2.88
C GLY A 334 11.63 -14.52 -4.04
N VAL A 335 11.75 -13.27 -4.52
CA VAL A 335 12.41 -12.92 -5.78
C VAL A 335 13.84 -13.45 -5.87
N SER A 336 14.62 -13.34 -4.79
CA SER A 336 16.04 -13.75 -4.82
C SER A 336 16.22 -15.27 -4.68
N GLY A 337 15.32 -15.95 -3.98
CA GLY A 337 15.36 -17.41 -3.77
C GLY A 337 14.80 -18.22 -4.94
N GLU A 338 13.98 -17.60 -5.78
CA GLU A 338 13.39 -18.22 -6.97
C GLU A 338 14.14 -17.88 -8.27
N LYS A 339 15.32 -17.24 -8.19
CA LYS A 339 16.17 -17.07 -9.37
C LYS A 339 16.47 -18.43 -10.01
N SER A 340 16.46 -18.48 -11.34
CA SER A 340 16.74 -19.70 -12.11
C SER A 340 18.15 -20.24 -11.82
N SER A 341 19.17 -19.38 -11.86
CA SER A 341 20.56 -19.77 -11.63
C SER A 341 20.78 -20.33 -10.22
N VAL A 342 21.40 -21.51 -10.16
CA VAL A 342 21.84 -22.16 -8.91
C VAL A 342 22.97 -21.36 -8.29
N LEU A 343 23.92 -20.90 -9.11
CA LEU A 343 25.06 -20.10 -8.66
C LEU A 343 24.61 -18.76 -8.06
N ALA A 344 23.64 -18.10 -8.69
CA ALA A 344 23.07 -16.86 -8.17
C ALA A 344 22.37 -17.08 -6.81
N ARG A 345 21.61 -18.16 -6.64
CA ARG A 345 20.98 -18.53 -5.36
C ARG A 345 22.02 -18.85 -4.29
N ALA A 346 23.01 -19.67 -4.63
CA ALA A 346 24.05 -20.12 -3.72
C ALA A 346 24.98 -18.98 -3.25
N ALA A 347 25.24 -17.99 -4.12
CA ALA A 347 26.05 -16.81 -3.79
C ALA A 347 25.30 -15.79 -2.91
N PHE A 348 23.97 -15.80 -2.91
CA PHE A 348 23.18 -14.85 -2.12
C PHE A 348 23.01 -15.30 -0.66
N GLU A 349 22.46 -16.50 -0.41
CA GLU A 349 22.28 -17.04 0.95
C GLU A 349 22.09 -18.58 0.90
N VAL A 350 22.33 -19.28 2.02
CA VAL A 350 22.09 -20.74 2.16
C VAL A 350 22.81 -21.61 1.10
N THR A 351 24.08 -21.30 0.84
CA THR A 351 24.92 -21.89 -0.21
C THR A 351 24.88 -23.43 -0.27
N VAL A 352 25.16 -24.10 0.85
CA VAL A 352 25.31 -25.58 0.88
C VAL A 352 24.01 -26.27 0.48
N LYS A 353 22.86 -25.75 0.93
CA LYS A 353 21.56 -26.35 0.64
C LYS A 353 21.25 -26.25 -0.86
N HIS A 354 21.42 -25.06 -1.45
CA HIS A 354 21.15 -24.86 -2.88
C HIS A 354 22.01 -25.75 -3.76
N LEU A 355 23.30 -25.93 -3.45
CA LEU A 355 24.19 -26.79 -4.22
C LEU A 355 23.84 -28.28 -4.07
N LEU A 356 23.48 -28.73 -2.88
CA LEU A 356 23.05 -30.13 -2.66
C LEU A 356 21.72 -30.42 -3.35
N ASP A 357 20.74 -29.52 -3.21
CA ASP A 357 19.43 -29.65 -3.85
C ASP A 357 19.61 -29.70 -5.38
N ALA A 358 20.39 -28.78 -5.95
CA ALA A 358 20.70 -28.75 -7.38
C ALA A 358 21.41 -30.03 -7.85
N ALA A 359 22.41 -30.52 -7.11
CA ALA A 359 23.11 -31.76 -7.44
C ALA A 359 22.18 -32.99 -7.38
N SER A 360 21.26 -33.02 -6.42
CA SER A 360 20.30 -34.13 -6.27
C SER A 360 19.22 -34.16 -7.36
N HIS A 361 18.82 -33.00 -7.87
CA HIS A 361 17.83 -32.88 -8.94
C HIS A 361 18.45 -32.84 -10.34
N GLY A 362 19.78 -32.73 -10.44
CA GLY A 362 20.48 -32.56 -11.71
C GLY A 362 20.17 -31.22 -12.38
N GLU A 363 20.05 -30.15 -11.59
CA GLU A 363 19.83 -28.79 -12.13
C GLU A 363 21.05 -28.30 -12.92
N GLU A 364 20.80 -27.68 -14.06
CA GLU A 364 21.81 -27.05 -14.91
C GLU A 364 21.70 -25.52 -14.80
N ASP A 365 22.85 -24.82 -14.87
CA ASP A 365 22.90 -23.36 -14.82
C ASP A 365 23.20 -22.80 -16.22
N ALA A 366 22.27 -22.00 -16.74
CA ALA A 366 22.35 -21.42 -18.09
C ALA A 366 23.27 -20.19 -18.18
N LEU A 367 23.78 -19.69 -17.06
CA LEU A 367 24.67 -18.53 -16.98
C LEU A 367 24.09 -17.23 -17.60
N GLU A 368 22.78 -16.99 -17.49
CA GLU A 368 22.12 -15.85 -18.14
C GLU A 368 22.17 -14.54 -17.33
N GLY A 369 22.37 -14.61 -16.03
CA GLY A 369 22.36 -13.45 -15.14
C GLY A 369 23.73 -12.82 -14.91
N VAL A 370 23.76 -11.80 -14.05
CA VAL A 370 24.98 -11.04 -13.77
C VAL A 370 25.91 -11.81 -12.81
N THR A 371 25.35 -12.44 -11.77
CA THR A 371 26.11 -12.99 -10.65
C THR A 371 26.92 -14.21 -11.08
N GLU A 372 26.27 -15.14 -11.77
CA GLU A 372 26.86 -16.33 -12.38
C GLU A 372 28.01 -16.00 -13.35
N ASN A 373 27.82 -15.03 -14.24
CA ASN A 373 28.84 -14.62 -15.20
C ASN A 373 30.07 -14.03 -14.52
N VAL A 374 29.87 -13.21 -13.48
CA VAL A 374 30.99 -12.68 -12.67
C VAL A 374 31.75 -13.80 -11.95
N ILE A 375 31.04 -14.79 -11.39
CA ILE A 375 31.66 -15.92 -10.67
C ILE A 375 32.53 -16.76 -11.61
N VAL A 376 32.04 -17.03 -12.83
CA VAL A 376 32.73 -17.86 -13.83
C VAL A 376 33.80 -17.06 -14.59
N GLY A 377 33.79 -15.72 -14.52
CA GLY A 377 34.73 -14.85 -15.20
C GLY A 377 34.34 -14.51 -16.65
N GLN A 378 33.06 -14.62 -16.99
CA GLN A 378 32.49 -14.18 -18.27
C GLN A 378 32.06 -12.70 -18.23
N SER A 379 31.85 -12.12 -19.41
CA SER A 379 31.31 -10.75 -19.51
C SER A 379 29.83 -10.74 -19.12
N ILE A 380 29.41 -9.73 -18.36
CA ILE A 380 28.03 -9.60 -17.92
C ILE A 380 27.12 -9.16 -19.07
N PRO A 381 25.87 -9.64 -19.16
CA PRO A 381 24.92 -9.25 -20.20
C PRO A 381 24.21 -7.91 -19.87
N LEU A 382 24.97 -6.91 -19.42
CA LEU A 382 24.50 -5.56 -19.08
C LEU A 382 25.50 -4.51 -19.58
N GLY A 383 25.02 -3.28 -19.81
CA GLY A 383 25.83 -2.17 -20.29
C GLY A 383 26.52 -2.51 -21.62
N THR A 384 27.83 -2.35 -21.67
CA THR A 384 28.63 -2.62 -22.90
C THR A 384 28.62 -4.09 -23.31
N GLY A 385 28.26 -5.02 -22.42
CA GLY A 385 28.18 -6.45 -22.75
C GLY A 385 26.99 -6.82 -23.64
N VAL A 386 26.04 -5.92 -23.84
CA VAL A 386 24.87 -6.13 -24.72
C VAL A 386 25.19 -5.79 -26.19
N VAL A 387 26.23 -5.00 -26.44
CA VAL A 387 26.55 -4.50 -27.78
C VAL A 387 27.41 -5.49 -28.55
N GLU A 388 26.90 -5.96 -29.68
CA GLU A 388 27.66 -6.75 -30.64
C GLU A 388 28.20 -5.86 -31.77
N LEU A 389 29.51 -5.96 -32.03
CA LEU A 389 30.17 -5.19 -33.09
C LEU A 389 30.34 -6.05 -34.34
N PHE A 390 29.91 -5.53 -35.48
CA PHE A 390 30.15 -6.13 -36.78
C PHE A 390 30.94 -5.18 -37.66
N MET A 391 32.15 -5.58 -38.05
CA MET A 391 33.02 -4.81 -38.94
C MET A 391 33.25 -5.58 -40.23
N ARG A 392 32.97 -4.96 -41.38
CA ARG A 392 33.39 -5.49 -42.68
C ARG A 392 34.75 -4.92 -43.02
N PHE A 393 35.74 -5.80 -43.13
CA PHE A 393 37.04 -5.41 -43.64
C PHE A 393 36.95 -5.15 -45.16
N PRO A 394 37.47 -4.03 -45.67
CA PRO A 394 37.63 -3.85 -47.10
C PRO A 394 38.57 -4.93 -47.63
N LYS A 395 38.20 -5.56 -48.76
CA LYS A 395 39.15 -6.41 -49.49
C LYS A 395 40.22 -5.48 -50.08
N GLU A 396 41.45 -5.58 -49.59
CA GLU A 396 42.58 -4.92 -50.26
C GLU A 396 42.73 -5.51 -51.68
N GLY A 397 42.65 -4.64 -52.69
CA GLY A 397 43.00 -4.95 -54.09
C GLY A 397 41.85 -5.36 -55.03
N ALA A 398 40.84 -4.51 -55.22
CA ALA A 398 39.97 -4.56 -56.40
C ALA A 398 40.33 -3.43 -57.37
#